data_AF-S9W7P5-F1
#
_entry.id   AF-S9W7P5-F1
#
_cell.length_a   1.000
_cell.length_b   1.000
_cell.length_c   1.000
_cell.angle_alpha   90.00
_cell.angle_beta   90.00
_cell.angle_gamma   90.00
#
_symmetry.space_group_name_H-M   'P 1'
#
loop_
_entity.id
_entity.type
_entity.pdbx_description
1 polymer ?
#
loop_
_entity_poly.entity_id
_entity_poly.type
_entity_poly.pdbx_seq_one_letter_code
_entity_poly.pdbx_strand_id
1 'polypeptide(L)'
;MFIVQVAADIFGNKLNFELSFGSRPTLSELSKSIETSFSTEISNTRPDSVPPHTFHIAKIKIYDEEKNKWVDLLGEAQLVDYCQLYAFQPENAWHKESQKAIPPAARPPQPATPQRSAAAASGSRALTATSSAVAPYTGGRGEASGARRYGATPTAASGALVPKLSADASPEEKVRVVFSEFDTKGTRSIDMEDFRNGFRNMGLDFSSATVEDLFERGDLNRDGRISYSEFERFARLYPIMTDCIFFRSKAFWEEEQLRKDIQGERDAYERAEVTVEQSTRALDTAESDVVVAQSSVRHADEELRDRTDRMRELAKDVDDARKEKDRALRDKKDREGVLTDAREREKEARRELQDMARDCDKLDRRAAALGSDAAAADDKVRQLQKALEEAKRAADRAHQAAEQAVAEADLAKEREKDAALEADAITRDVPKAEEGVRLADRNVAAAEQALKDLDNIGKDLGREADEAARRRDAGEKAVAEAKEKVTVRVREVETARSSLLERERVVKHKEAELEDHRRQRELVTQHERTLIEQELRLREQRDSLEQRETKLMSEASNFLTNMRQNVTGRSYSRDPSAF
;
A
#
# COMPACT_ATOMS: atom_id res chain seq x y z
N MET A 1 -29.08 -12.02 21.38
CA MET A 1 -27.73 -12.58 21.47
C MET A 1 -26.90 -11.53 22.17
N PHE A 2 -26.29 -11.90 23.29
CA PHE A 2 -25.49 -11.03 24.14
C PHE A 2 -24.05 -11.49 24.04
N ILE A 3 -23.14 -10.60 23.65
CA ILE A 3 -21.75 -10.93 23.33
C ILE A 3 -20.83 -10.27 24.35
N VAL A 4 -19.81 -11.00 24.77
CA VAL A 4 -18.78 -10.50 25.69
C VAL A 4 -17.42 -10.90 25.16
N GLN A 5 -16.48 -9.96 25.16
CA GLN A 5 -15.08 -10.22 24.80
C GLN A 5 -14.27 -10.47 26.05
N VAL A 6 -13.50 -11.57 26.10
CA VAL A 6 -12.73 -11.93 27.29
C VAL A 6 -11.30 -12.23 26.93
N ALA A 7 -10.37 -11.51 27.55
CA ALA A 7 -8.95 -11.70 27.37
C ALA A 7 -8.27 -12.39 28.56
N ALA A 8 -7.23 -13.17 28.28
CA ALA A 8 -6.35 -13.79 29.28
C ALA A 8 -4.95 -14.08 28.68
N ASP A 9 -3.93 -14.22 29.53
CA ASP A 9 -2.58 -14.63 29.11
C ASP A 9 -2.40 -16.15 29.25
N ILE A 10 -2.11 -16.83 28.14
CA ILE A 10 -1.87 -18.27 28.07
C ILE A 10 -0.49 -18.53 27.43
N PHE A 11 0.42 -19.22 28.12
CA PHE A 11 1.80 -19.52 27.66
C PHE A 11 2.55 -18.31 27.07
N GLY A 12 2.42 -17.13 27.68
CA GLY A 12 3.08 -15.89 27.23
C GLY A 12 2.40 -15.17 26.06
N ASN A 13 1.26 -15.68 25.60
CA ASN A 13 0.43 -15.08 24.56
C ASN A 13 -0.85 -14.51 25.17
N LYS A 14 -1.17 -13.27 24.80
CA LYS A 14 -2.43 -12.64 25.18
C LYS A 14 -3.49 -13.04 24.16
N LEU A 15 -4.54 -13.69 24.63
CA LEU A 15 -5.65 -14.17 23.81
C LEU A 15 -6.90 -13.36 24.13
N ASN A 16 -7.82 -13.25 23.17
CA ASN A 16 -9.10 -12.57 23.34
C ASN A 16 -10.20 -13.37 22.64
N PHE A 17 -11.22 -13.80 23.38
CA PHE A 17 -12.32 -14.60 22.86
C PHE A 17 -13.65 -13.88 22.88
N GLU A 18 -14.43 -14.06 21.82
CA GLU A 18 -15.81 -13.60 21.71
C GLU A 18 -16.78 -14.70 22.19
N LEU A 19 -17.37 -14.51 23.37
CA LEU A 19 -18.32 -15.43 23.98
C LEU A 19 -19.75 -14.96 23.72
N SER A 20 -20.59 -15.88 23.24
CA SER A 20 -21.96 -15.58 22.82
C SER A 20 -23.00 -16.26 23.72
N PHE A 21 -23.95 -15.48 24.22
CA PHE A 21 -25.01 -15.92 25.12
C PHE A 21 -26.40 -15.57 24.54
N GLY A 22 -27.43 -16.33 24.94
CA GLY A 22 -28.81 -16.08 24.50
C GLY A 22 -29.38 -14.75 25.01
N SER A 23 -29.07 -14.44 26.28
CA SER A 23 -29.38 -13.21 27.01
C SER A 23 -28.17 -12.79 27.86
N ARG A 24 -28.26 -11.67 28.58
CA ARG A 24 -27.21 -11.26 29.55
C ARG A 24 -26.90 -12.44 30.49
N PRO A 25 -25.65 -12.93 30.54
CA PRO A 25 -25.30 -14.12 31.33
C PRO A 25 -25.23 -13.78 32.82
N THR A 26 -25.46 -14.80 33.64
CA THR A 26 -25.13 -14.71 35.08
C THR A 26 -23.62 -14.75 35.29
N LEU A 27 -23.11 -14.24 36.42
CA LEU A 27 -21.66 -14.30 36.71
C LEU A 27 -21.13 -15.75 36.75
N SER A 28 -21.96 -16.69 37.19
CA SER A 28 -21.62 -18.12 37.23
C SER A 28 -21.55 -18.72 35.82
N GLU A 29 -22.51 -18.39 34.96
CA GLU A 29 -22.53 -18.83 33.55
C GLU A 29 -21.34 -18.26 32.77
N LEU A 30 -21.06 -16.96 32.95
CA LEU A 30 -19.91 -16.29 32.37
C LEU A 30 -18.59 -16.94 32.80
N SER A 31 -18.40 -17.13 34.11
CA SER A 31 -17.18 -17.74 34.66
C SER A 31 -16.97 -19.16 34.12
N LYS A 32 -18.03 -19.97 34.10
CA LYS A 32 -17.98 -21.34 33.55
C LYS A 32 -17.63 -21.35 32.06
N SER A 33 -18.18 -20.43 31.28
CA SER A 33 -17.87 -20.32 29.85
C SER A 33 -16.40 -19.92 29.64
N ILE A 34 -15.89 -18.95 30.40
CA ILE A 34 -14.50 -18.49 30.34
C ILE A 34 -13.54 -19.64 30.69
N GLU A 35 -13.75 -20.31 31.82
CA GLU A 35 -12.91 -21.44 32.24
C GLU A 35 -12.92 -22.57 31.21
N THR A 36 -14.08 -22.87 30.62
CA THR A 36 -14.20 -23.92 29.60
C THR A 36 -13.42 -23.56 28.32
N SER A 37 -13.59 -22.33 27.81
CA SER A 37 -12.93 -21.88 26.59
C SER A 37 -11.41 -21.83 26.75
N PHE A 38 -10.91 -21.24 27.84
CA PHE A 38 -9.46 -21.17 28.05
C PHE A 38 -8.85 -22.51 28.49
N SER A 39 -9.57 -23.40 29.18
CA SER A 39 -9.08 -24.76 29.46
C SER A 39 -8.92 -25.58 28.18
N THR A 40 -9.83 -25.39 27.22
CA THR A 40 -9.74 -26.02 25.89
C THR A 40 -8.53 -25.47 25.14
N GLU A 41 -8.30 -24.16 25.20
CA GLU A 41 -7.14 -23.52 24.58
C GLU A 41 -5.81 -23.98 25.21
N ILE A 42 -5.74 -24.08 26.54
CA ILE A 42 -4.58 -24.67 27.23
C ILE A 42 -4.35 -26.08 26.71
N SER A 43 -5.39 -26.91 26.64
CA SER A 43 -5.25 -28.30 26.17
C SER A 43 -4.72 -28.39 24.73
N ASN A 44 -5.10 -27.43 23.86
CA ASN A 44 -4.68 -27.39 22.46
C ASN A 44 -3.27 -26.83 22.26
N THR A 45 -2.85 -25.87 23.08
CA THR A 45 -1.59 -25.12 22.91
C THR A 45 -0.49 -25.52 23.90
N ARG A 46 -0.79 -26.42 24.83
CA ARG A 46 0.13 -26.90 25.86
C ARG A 46 1.37 -27.57 25.25
N PRO A 47 2.59 -27.09 25.56
CA PRO A 47 3.83 -27.77 25.21
C PRO A 47 3.96 -29.13 25.92
N ASP A 48 4.60 -30.11 25.29
CA ASP A 48 4.80 -31.46 25.85
C ASP A 48 5.55 -31.48 27.21
N SER A 49 6.30 -30.42 27.52
CA SER A 49 7.01 -30.24 28.78
C SER A 49 6.13 -29.78 29.96
N VAL A 50 4.85 -29.47 29.72
CA VAL A 50 3.93 -28.93 30.72
C VAL A 50 2.84 -29.96 31.07
N PRO A 51 2.60 -30.28 32.36
CA PRO A 51 1.52 -31.17 32.77
C PRO A 51 0.12 -30.67 32.35
N PRO A 52 -0.85 -31.57 32.10
CA PRO A 52 -2.23 -31.16 31.84
C PRO A 52 -2.80 -30.41 33.04
N HIS A 53 -3.41 -29.26 32.77
CA HIS A 53 -4.10 -28.44 33.77
C HIS A 53 -5.19 -27.60 33.10
N THR A 54 -6.08 -27.06 33.91
CA THR A 54 -7.25 -26.28 33.48
C THR A 54 -7.11 -24.81 33.86
N PHE A 55 -7.90 -23.97 33.19
CA PHE A 55 -7.99 -22.55 33.50
C PHE A 55 -8.89 -22.33 34.71
N HIS A 56 -8.40 -21.63 35.73
CA HIS A 56 -9.20 -21.23 36.90
C HIS A 56 -9.18 -19.72 37.08
N ILE A 57 -10.35 -19.13 37.29
CA ILE A 57 -10.49 -17.68 37.46
C ILE A 57 -10.19 -17.31 38.93
N ALA A 58 -9.23 -16.41 39.13
CA ALA A 58 -9.03 -15.73 40.41
C ALA A 58 -9.83 -14.43 40.50
N LYS A 59 -9.89 -13.67 39.39
CA LYS A 59 -10.52 -12.36 39.34
C LYS A 59 -10.90 -12.01 37.91
N ILE A 60 -11.99 -11.28 37.75
CA ILE A 60 -12.39 -10.70 36.45
C ILE A 60 -12.45 -9.19 36.58
N LYS A 61 -11.85 -8.48 35.63
CA LYS A 61 -12.03 -7.05 35.46
C LYS A 61 -12.78 -6.75 34.18
N ILE A 62 -13.57 -5.69 34.21
CA ILE A 62 -14.27 -5.12 33.05
C ILE A 62 -13.67 -3.76 32.72
N TYR A 63 -13.53 -3.47 31.44
CA TYR A 63 -13.16 -2.14 30.99
C TYR A 63 -14.39 -1.24 31.02
N ASP A 64 -14.36 -0.22 31.88
CA ASP A 64 -15.39 0.81 31.96
C ASP A 64 -15.04 1.92 30.96
N GLU A 65 -15.74 1.95 29.82
CA GLU A 65 -15.51 2.93 28.74
C GLU A 65 -15.85 4.36 29.18
N GLU A 66 -16.86 4.54 30.03
CA GLU A 66 -17.25 5.87 30.52
C GLU A 66 -16.18 6.46 31.45
N LYS A 67 -15.54 5.62 32.27
CA LYS A 67 -14.47 6.03 33.20
C LYS A 67 -13.07 5.82 32.64
N ASN A 68 -12.95 5.32 31.42
CA ASN A 68 -11.70 4.98 30.73
C ASN A 68 -10.71 4.19 31.61
N LYS A 69 -11.21 3.20 32.37
CA LYS A 69 -10.39 2.43 33.33
C LYS A 69 -10.90 1.01 33.56
N TRP A 70 -10.00 0.13 33.97
CA TRP A 70 -10.34 -1.23 34.41
C TRP A 70 -10.92 -1.22 35.83
N VAL A 71 -12.11 -1.77 35.98
CA VAL A 71 -12.80 -1.95 37.28
C VAL A 71 -13.08 -3.43 37.54
N ASP A 72 -13.25 -3.77 38.81
CA ASP A 72 -13.58 -5.14 39.18
C ASP A 72 -15.03 -5.47 38.77
N LEU A 73 -15.25 -6.68 38.24
CA LEU A 73 -16.58 -7.17 37.93
C LEU A 73 -17.22 -7.70 39.22
N LEU A 74 -18.15 -6.94 39.79
CA LEU A 74 -18.82 -7.21 41.06
C LEU A 74 -20.25 -7.72 40.89
N GLY A 75 -20.91 -7.42 39.77
CA GLY A 75 -22.31 -7.78 39.53
C GLY A 75 -22.70 -7.85 38.05
N GLU A 76 -23.79 -8.57 37.77
CA GLU A 76 -24.32 -8.81 36.42
C GLU A 76 -24.77 -7.52 35.72
N ALA A 77 -25.17 -6.51 36.49
CA ALA A 77 -25.59 -5.21 35.96
C ALA A 77 -24.45 -4.44 35.24
N GLN A 78 -23.19 -4.77 35.54
CA GLN A 78 -22.03 -4.17 34.88
C GLN A 78 -21.80 -4.73 33.46
N LEU A 79 -22.43 -5.85 33.11
CA LEU A 79 -22.26 -6.45 31.79
C LEU A 79 -23.10 -5.72 30.75
N VAL A 80 -22.42 -5.10 29.80
CA VAL A 80 -22.99 -4.48 28.61
C VAL A 80 -22.63 -5.33 27.39
N ASP A 81 -23.50 -5.33 26.37
CA ASP A 81 -23.23 -6.05 25.13
C ASP A 81 -21.92 -5.54 24.51
N TYR A 82 -21.10 -6.46 24.02
CA TYR A 82 -19.75 -6.20 23.50
C TYR A 82 -18.73 -5.63 24.50
N CYS A 83 -18.98 -5.72 25.82
CA CYS A 83 -17.98 -5.26 26.79
C CYS A 83 -16.69 -6.10 26.76
N GLN A 84 -15.56 -5.45 27.06
CA GLN A 84 -14.26 -6.10 27.16
C GLN A 84 -13.95 -6.47 28.62
N LEU A 85 -13.70 -7.76 28.83
CA LEU A 85 -13.28 -8.34 30.10
C LEU A 85 -11.84 -8.82 30.04
N TYR A 86 -11.25 -8.93 31.23
CA TYR A 86 -9.95 -9.55 31.46
C TYR A 86 -10.04 -10.53 32.62
N ALA A 87 -9.72 -11.80 32.35
CA ALA A 87 -9.75 -12.87 33.34
C ALA A 87 -8.33 -13.15 33.86
N PHE A 88 -8.15 -13.00 35.18
CA PHE A 88 -6.93 -13.34 35.90
C PHE A 88 -7.00 -14.75 36.44
N GLN A 89 -5.86 -15.43 36.49
CA GLN A 89 -5.70 -16.73 37.13
C GLN A 89 -4.93 -16.60 38.44
N PRO A 90 -5.03 -17.59 39.35
CA PRO A 90 -4.06 -17.71 40.44
C PRO A 90 -2.64 -17.81 39.89
N GLU A 91 -1.68 -17.21 40.59
CA GLU A 91 -0.27 -17.22 40.20
C GLU A 91 0.20 -18.67 39.99
N ASN A 92 0.73 -18.94 38.79
CA ASN A 92 1.22 -20.26 38.42
C ASN A 92 2.48 -20.16 37.56
N ALA A 93 3.16 -21.30 37.36
CA ALA A 93 4.46 -21.34 36.69
C ALA A 93 4.40 -21.11 35.17
N TRP A 94 3.22 -21.18 34.55
CA TRP A 94 3.05 -21.27 33.09
C TRP A 94 2.34 -20.07 32.46
N HIS A 95 1.48 -19.39 33.22
CA HIS A 95 0.67 -18.26 32.79
C HIS A 95 1.07 -17.05 33.63
N LYS A 96 1.68 -16.06 33.00
CA LYS A 96 2.07 -14.78 33.62
C LYS A 96 1.44 -13.64 32.86
N GLU A 97 0.95 -12.64 33.57
CA GLU A 97 0.34 -11.46 32.96
C GLU A 97 1.37 -10.69 32.13
N SER A 98 0.96 -10.30 30.92
CA SER A 98 1.74 -9.43 30.05
C SER A 98 1.06 -8.08 29.85
N GLN A 99 1.85 -7.02 29.67
CA GLN A 99 1.33 -5.68 29.31
C GLN A 99 1.15 -5.50 27.79
N LYS A 100 1.09 -6.60 27.02
CA LYS A 100 0.84 -6.56 25.58
C LYS A 100 -0.57 -6.00 25.31
N ALA A 101 -0.78 -5.40 24.13
CA ALA A 101 -2.12 -5.00 23.71
C ALA A 101 -3.04 -6.23 23.57
N ILE A 102 -4.33 -6.08 23.91
CA ILE A 102 -5.33 -7.13 23.70
C ILE A 102 -5.60 -7.24 22.19
N PRO A 103 -5.43 -8.42 21.56
CA PRO A 103 -5.71 -8.59 20.14
C PRO A 103 -7.22 -8.54 19.83
N PRO A 104 -7.63 -8.38 18.56
CA PRO A 104 -9.03 -8.49 18.16
C PRO A 104 -9.64 -9.82 18.63
N ALA A 105 -10.89 -9.78 19.10
CA ALA A 105 -11.56 -10.97 19.62
C ALA A 105 -11.77 -12.03 18.54
N ALA A 106 -11.40 -13.27 18.84
CA ALA A 106 -11.61 -14.44 17.98
C ALA A 106 -12.67 -15.36 18.58
N ARG A 107 -13.26 -16.25 17.77
CA ARG A 107 -14.15 -17.28 18.32
C ARG A 107 -13.36 -18.28 19.18
N PRO A 108 -13.93 -18.75 20.32
CA PRO A 108 -13.26 -19.74 21.17
C PRO A 108 -13.07 -21.07 20.43
N PRO A 109 -12.05 -21.87 20.80
CA PRO A 109 -11.79 -23.18 20.22
C PRO A 109 -12.96 -24.15 20.47
N GLN A 110 -13.33 -24.93 19.47
CA GLN A 110 -14.31 -26.01 19.64
C GLN A 110 -13.65 -27.27 20.22
N PRO A 111 -14.32 -28.02 21.11
CA PRO A 111 -13.80 -29.29 21.60
C PRO A 111 -13.65 -30.28 20.45
N ALA A 112 -12.49 -30.95 20.35
CA ALA A 112 -12.22 -31.94 19.32
C ALA A 112 -13.16 -33.15 19.47
N THR A 113 -14.22 -33.23 18.65
CA THR A 113 -14.96 -34.48 18.43
C THR A 113 -14.12 -35.42 17.56
N PRO A 114 -13.97 -36.70 17.92
CA PRO A 114 -13.32 -37.68 17.04
C PRO A 114 -14.25 -37.96 15.84
N GLN A 115 -14.02 -37.27 14.72
CA GLN A 115 -14.77 -37.52 13.50
C GLN A 115 -14.15 -38.68 12.71
N ARG A 116 -14.96 -39.73 12.67
CA ARG A 116 -14.93 -40.87 11.76
C ARG A 116 -14.94 -40.37 10.31
N SER A 117 -14.09 -40.98 9.50
CA SER A 117 -13.86 -40.73 8.08
C SER A 117 -15.13 -40.84 7.22
N ALA A 118 -15.29 -39.89 6.30
CA ALA A 118 -16.01 -40.11 5.04
C ALA A 118 -15.32 -39.29 3.93
N ALA A 119 -14.92 -40.00 2.90
CA ALA A 119 -14.15 -39.53 1.76
C ALA A 119 -15.04 -38.90 0.68
N ALA A 120 -14.48 -37.91 -0.03
CA ALA A 120 -14.70 -37.65 -1.46
C ALA A 120 -13.61 -36.64 -1.89
N ALA A 121 -12.47 -37.07 -2.42
CA ALA A 121 -12.20 -37.56 -3.78
C ALA A 121 -11.82 -36.44 -4.77
N SER A 122 -10.68 -36.69 -5.42
CA SER A 122 -10.11 -36.04 -6.61
C SER A 122 -9.43 -34.68 -6.40
N GLY A 123 -8.22 -34.40 -6.88
CA GLY A 123 -7.37 -35.14 -7.81
C GLY A 123 -5.93 -34.61 -7.77
N SER A 124 -5.04 -35.50 -8.19
CA SER A 124 -3.59 -35.52 -8.07
C SER A 124 -2.85 -34.38 -8.78
N ARG A 125 -1.74 -33.91 -8.17
CA ARG A 125 -0.40 -34.02 -8.78
C ARG A 125 0.71 -33.74 -7.75
N ALA A 126 1.49 -34.77 -7.49
CA ALA A 126 2.77 -34.71 -6.80
C ALA A 126 3.86 -34.12 -7.71
N LEU A 127 4.85 -33.47 -7.11
CA LEU A 127 6.26 -33.71 -7.45
C LEU A 127 7.11 -33.70 -6.17
N THR A 128 7.76 -34.83 -5.98
CA THR A 128 8.81 -35.20 -5.03
C THR A 128 10.19 -34.67 -5.43
N ALA A 129 11.05 -34.36 -4.46
CA ALA A 129 12.50 -34.67 -4.46
C ALA A 129 13.11 -34.21 -3.11
N THR A 130 13.27 -35.12 -2.14
CA THR A 130 14.52 -35.85 -1.78
C THR A 130 15.49 -35.08 -0.87
N SER A 131 15.58 -35.63 0.35
CA SER A 131 16.64 -35.58 1.35
C SER A 131 18.08 -35.52 0.80
N SER A 132 18.95 -34.72 1.43
CA SER A 132 20.00 -35.22 2.35
C SER A 132 21.07 -34.16 2.64
N ALA A 133 21.54 -34.23 3.88
CA ALA A 133 22.54 -33.39 4.55
C ALA A 133 23.91 -33.32 3.87
N VAL A 134 24.59 -32.17 4.00
CA VAL A 134 26.04 -32.08 4.30
C VAL A 134 26.33 -30.72 4.96
N ALA A 135 26.92 -30.74 6.17
CA ALA A 135 27.57 -29.59 6.78
C ALA A 135 29.02 -29.49 6.28
N PRO A 136 29.67 -28.31 6.36
CA PRO A 136 31.06 -28.31 6.76
C PRO A 136 31.34 -27.36 7.92
N TYR A 137 32.10 -27.92 8.84
CA TYR A 137 32.85 -27.28 9.91
C TYR A 137 34.15 -26.74 9.30
N THR A 138 34.45 -25.46 9.48
CA THR A 138 35.83 -24.95 9.48
C THR A 138 36.00 -24.01 10.66
N GLY A 139 36.73 -24.48 11.67
CA GLY A 139 37.25 -23.65 12.75
C GLY A 139 38.48 -22.87 12.29
N GLY A 140 38.66 -21.67 12.84
CA GLY A 140 39.82 -20.83 12.62
C GLY A 140 39.86 -19.69 13.63
N ARG A 141 40.70 -19.87 14.64
CA ARG A 141 40.86 -19.15 15.91
C ARG A 141 41.85 -17.97 15.77
N GLY A 142 41.64 -16.93 16.58
CA GLY A 142 42.64 -15.91 16.96
C GLY A 142 42.15 -14.50 16.65
N GLU A 143 42.34 -13.46 17.47
CA GLU A 143 43.01 -13.27 18.75
C GLU A 143 42.41 -11.99 19.34
N ALA A 144 42.06 -12.01 20.62
CA ALA A 144 41.72 -10.81 21.37
C ALA A 144 42.99 -10.29 22.05
N SER A 145 43.43 -9.10 21.69
CA SER A 145 44.46 -8.34 22.42
C SER A 145 43.97 -6.92 22.66
N GLY A 146 44.13 -6.49 23.90
CA GLY A 146 43.42 -5.38 24.49
C GLY A 146 44.03 -4.00 24.27
N ALA A 147 43.25 -3.01 24.66
CA ALA A 147 43.74 -1.67 24.96
C ALA A 147 42.88 -1.03 26.06
N ARG A 148 43.46 -1.06 27.27
CA ARG A 148 43.57 0.03 28.25
C ARG A 148 42.29 0.72 28.77
N ARG A 149 42.05 0.42 30.05
CA ARG A 149 41.50 1.32 31.07
C ARG A 149 42.17 2.70 31.03
N TYR A 150 41.36 3.74 30.96
CA TYR A 150 41.53 4.98 31.74
C TYR A 150 40.15 5.37 32.28
N GLY A 151 40.12 5.72 33.56
CA GLY A 151 38.91 5.92 34.33
C GLY A 151 38.13 7.17 33.90
N ALA A 152 36.82 7.03 33.94
CA ALA A 152 35.90 8.10 34.30
C ALA A 152 34.86 7.47 35.23
N THR A 153 34.78 8.02 36.43
CA THR A 153 33.80 7.70 37.46
C THR A 153 32.38 7.85 36.91
N PRO A 154 31.51 6.84 36.97
CA PRO A 154 30.09 7.10 36.98
C PRO A 154 29.74 7.59 38.38
N THR A 155 29.40 8.87 38.48
CA THR A 155 28.58 9.38 39.60
C THR A 155 27.31 8.53 39.62
N ALA A 156 27.27 7.62 40.58
CA ALA A 156 26.10 6.81 40.89
C ALA A 156 25.02 7.76 41.43
N ALA A 157 24.16 8.26 40.53
CA ALA A 157 22.83 8.65 40.94
C ALA A 157 22.09 7.35 41.26
N SER A 158 21.96 7.07 42.56
CA SER A 158 21.18 5.96 43.08
C SER A 158 19.83 5.90 42.39
N GLY A 159 19.50 4.74 41.84
CA GLY A 159 18.13 4.39 41.50
C GLY A 159 17.30 4.38 42.77
N ALA A 160 16.72 5.53 43.10
CA ALA A 160 15.68 5.62 44.11
C ALA A 160 14.42 4.98 43.52
N LEU A 161 14.09 3.79 44.04
CA LEU A 161 12.73 3.29 44.06
C LEU A 161 11.85 4.37 44.72
N VAL A 162 11.12 5.16 43.94
CA VAL A 162 10.04 6.00 44.46
C VAL A 162 8.73 5.25 44.17
N PRO A 163 8.10 4.63 45.18
CA PRO A 163 6.79 4.01 45.03
C PRO A 163 5.75 5.06 44.63
N LYS A 164 4.65 4.65 43.99
CA LYS A 164 3.44 5.49 43.88
C LYS A 164 3.02 5.94 45.29
N LEU A 165 3.39 7.15 45.69
CA LEU A 165 3.06 7.72 47.00
C LEU A 165 1.54 7.94 47.04
N SER A 166 0.80 7.04 47.69
CA SER A 166 -0.65 7.13 47.83
C SER A 166 -1.03 8.38 48.64
N ALA A 167 -2.25 8.90 48.44
CA ALA A 167 -2.79 9.96 49.29
C ALA A 167 -3.01 9.48 50.74
N ASP A 168 -3.22 8.17 50.90
CA ASP A 168 -3.47 7.49 52.19
C ASP A 168 -2.20 6.91 52.82
N ALA A 169 -1.02 7.50 52.54
CA ALA A 169 0.24 7.04 53.11
C ALA A 169 0.16 7.05 54.65
N SER A 170 0.58 5.93 55.27
CA SER A 170 0.60 5.82 56.72
C SER A 170 1.57 6.85 57.31
N PRO A 171 1.39 7.29 58.58
CA PRO A 171 2.33 8.20 59.22
C PRO A 171 3.79 7.70 59.14
N GLU A 172 4.00 6.40 59.32
CA GLU A 172 5.32 5.76 59.24
C GLU A 172 5.92 5.84 57.82
N GLU A 173 5.08 5.67 56.79
CA GLU A 173 5.51 5.79 55.39
C GLU A 173 5.91 7.22 55.04
N LYS A 174 5.14 8.21 55.53
CA LYS A 174 5.47 9.63 55.34
C LYS A 174 6.81 9.96 55.97
N VAL A 175 7.04 9.54 57.22
CA VAL A 175 8.31 9.72 57.93
C VAL A 175 9.47 9.12 57.15
N ARG A 176 9.32 7.89 56.66
CA ARG A 176 10.37 7.21 55.89
C ARG A 176 10.74 7.98 54.61
N VAL A 177 9.74 8.48 53.89
CA VAL A 177 9.95 9.24 52.65
C VAL A 177 10.64 10.56 52.97
N VAL A 178 10.14 11.32 53.94
CA VAL A 178 10.74 12.61 54.34
C VAL A 178 12.18 12.41 54.82
N PHE A 179 12.45 11.38 55.62
CA PHE A 179 13.81 11.07 56.07
C PHE A 179 14.75 10.80 54.88
N SER A 180 14.30 10.03 53.89
CA SER A 180 15.11 9.73 52.71
C SER A 180 15.38 10.94 51.82
N GLU A 181 14.48 11.92 51.80
CA GLU A 181 14.69 13.18 51.09
C GLU A 181 15.72 14.09 51.78
N PHE A 182 15.82 13.99 53.12
CA PHE A 182 16.79 14.76 53.91
C PHE A 182 18.18 14.10 53.90
N ASP A 183 18.26 12.77 53.96
CA ASP A 183 19.53 12.01 53.88
C ASP A 183 20.06 11.92 52.44
N THR A 184 20.39 13.07 51.86
CA THR A 184 20.91 13.17 50.48
C THR A 184 22.24 12.42 50.29
N LYS A 185 23.01 12.24 51.37
CA LYS A 185 24.30 11.53 51.39
C LYS A 185 24.15 10.01 51.58
N GLY A 186 22.94 9.50 51.87
CA GLY A 186 22.66 8.09 52.07
C GLY A 186 23.37 7.47 53.28
N THR A 187 23.69 8.29 54.29
CA THR A 187 24.45 7.90 55.48
C THR A 187 23.59 7.22 56.54
N ARG A 188 22.26 7.16 56.33
CA ARG A 188 21.24 6.74 57.30
C ARG A 188 21.21 7.59 58.58
N SER A 189 21.74 8.80 58.49
CA SER A 189 21.73 9.82 59.54
C SER A 189 21.62 11.19 58.87
N ILE A 190 20.94 12.14 59.50
CA ILE A 190 20.83 13.50 58.97
C ILE A 190 21.78 14.40 59.77
N ASP A 191 22.79 14.97 59.12
CA ASP A 191 23.64 15.99 59.74
C ASP A 191 23.01 17.39 59.65
N MET A 192 23.55 18.38 60.37
CA MET A 192 23.01 19.75 60.37
C MET A 192 22.96 20.37 58.95
N GLU A 193 23.91 20.04 58.08
CA GLU A 193 23.94 20.54 56.71
C GLU A 193 22.83 19.91 55.87
N ASP A 194 22.65 18.59 55.98
CA ASP A 194 21.57 17.83 55.34
C ASP A 194 20.20 18.30 55.84
N PHE A 195 20.06 18.59 57.13
CA PHE A 195 18.82 19.10 57.72
C PHE A 195 18.47 20.50 57.20
N ARG A 196 19.46 21.41 57.16
CA ARG A 196 19.29 22.77 56.61
C ARG A 196 18.99 22.74 55.11
N ASN A 197 19.72 21.92 54.36
CA ASN A 197 19.50 21.76 52.92
C ASN A 197 18.16 21.09 52.63
N GLY A 198 17.73 20.13 53.44
CA GLY A 198 16.44 19.45 53.33
C GLY A 198 15.27 20.44 53.37
N PHE A 199 15.22 21.33 54.36
CA PHE A 199 14.18 22.37 54.41
C PHE A 199 14.23 23.32 53.22
N ARG A 200 15.42 23.78 52.82
CA ARG A 200 15.57 24.68 51.67
C ARG A 200 15.17 24.02 50.34
N ASN A 201 15.56 22.77 50.13
CA ASN A 201 15.19 21.99 48.93
C ASN A 201 13.68 21.76 48.88
N MET A 202 13.05 21.60 50.04
CA MET A 202 11.60 21.55 50.19
C MET A 202 10.97 22.94 50.21
N GLY A 203 11.67 24.01 49.81
CA GLY A 203 11.19 25.39 49.73
C GLY A 203 10.57 25.94 51.02
N LEU A 204 11.15 25.56 52.16
CA LEU A 204 10.89 26.11 53.49
C LEU A 204 12.11 26.92 53.92
N ASP A 205 12.00 28.25 53.82
CA ASP A 205 13.10 29.18 54.14
C ASP A 205 13.06 29.58 55.62
N PHE A 206 13.43 28.64 56.49
CA PHE A 206 13.59 28.95 57.92
C PHE A 206 14.87 29.77 58.19
N SER A 207 14.82 30.60 59.24
CA SER A 207 16.01 31.28 59.72
C SER A 207 17.04 30.27 60.24
N SER A 208 18.34 30.58 60.14
CA SER A 208 19.39 29.68 60.64
C SER A 208 19.19 29.31 62.11
N ALA A 209 18.76 30.26 62.94
CA ALA A 209 18.45 30.03 64.35
C ALA A 209 17.27 29.06 64.54
N THR A 210 16.23 29.14 63.70
CA THR A 210 15.08 28.22 63.75
C THR A 210 15.49 26.81 63.34
N VAL A 211 16.33 26.66 62.31
CA VAL A 211 16.84 25.35 61.89
C VAL A 211 17.72 24.72 62.96
N GLU A 212 18.58 25.52 63.60
CA GLU A 212 19.44 25.08 64.70
C GLU A 212 18.61 24.63 65.91
N ASP A 213 17.60 25.41 66.31
CA ASP A 213 16.67 25.03 67.39
C ASP A 213 15.90 23.73 67.07
N LEU A 214 15.39 23.59 65.84
CA LEU A 214 14.71 22.35 65.43
C LEU A 214 15.64 21.14 65.40
N PHE A 215 16.91 21.34 65.02
CA PHE A 215 17.92 20.29 65.03
C PHE A 215 18.25 19.86 66.45
N GLU A 216 18.49 20.80 67.38
CA GLU A 216 18.74 20.50 68.79
C GLU A 216 17.56 19.75 69.46
N ARG A 217 16.33 20.00 69.01
CA ARG A 217 15.14 19.29 69.47
C ARG A 217 15.01 17.87 68.87
N GLY A 218 15.58 17.64 67.70
CA GLY A 218 15.62 16.34 67.04
C GLY A 218 16.76 15.45 67.54
N ASP A 219 17.94 16.03 67.80
CA ASP A 219 19.15 15.36 68.28
C ASP A 219 19.11 15.14 69.80
N LEU A 220 18.54 14.00 70.22
CA LEU A 220 18.30 13.69 71.62
C LEU A 220 19.56 13.23 72.35
N ASN A 221 20.43 12.50 71.66
CA ASN A 221 21.67 11.99 72.22
C ASN A 221 22.83 13.01 72.12
N ARG A 222 22.64 14.11 71.38
CA ARG A 222 23.60 15.21 71.14
C ARG A 222 24.88 14.74 70.47
N ASP A 223 24.76 13.77 69.57
CA ASP A 223 25.89 13.25 68.79
C ASP A 223 26.17 14.08 67.52
N GLY A 224 25.37 15.13 67.27
CA GLY A 224 25.49 16.03 66.13
C GLY A 224 24.88 15.47 64.85
N ARG A 225 24.10 14.38 64.94
CA ARG A 225 23.38 13.73 63.84
C ARG A 225 21.99 13.30 64.32
N ILE A 226 21.03 13.27 63.42
CA ILE A 226 19.70 12.75 63.71
C ILE A 226 19.58 11.36 63.09
N SER A 227 19.51 10.33 63.94
CA SER A 227 19.21 8.96 63.52
C SER A 227 17.76 8.81 63.07
N TYR A 228 17.43 7.74 62.32
CA TYR A 228 16.05 7.48 61.90
C TYR A 228 15.05 7.43 63.08
N SER A 229 15.43 6.82 64.20
CA SER A 229 14.59 6.76 65.41
C SER A 229 14.35 8.11 66.05
N GLU A 230 15.35 8.99 66.03
CA GLU A 230 15.22 10.37 66.51
C GLU A 230 14.35 11.19 65.57
N PHE A 231 14.53 11.02 64.27
CA PHE A 231 13.69 11.65 63.26
C PHE A 231 12.22 11.20 63.33
N GLU A 232 11.97 9.91 63.58
CA GLU A 232 10.61 9.40 63.79
C GLU A 232 9.94 10.07 64.98
N ARG A 233 10.67 10.23 66.09
CA ARG A 233 10.17 10.97 67.26
C ARG A 233 9.96 12.44 66.95
N PHE A 234 10.89 13.09 66.25
CA PHE A 234 10.74 14.46 65.77
C PHE A 234 9.47 14.62 64.93
N ALA A 235 9.23 13.74 63.97
CA ALA A 235 8.06 13.78 63.11
C ALA A 235 6.73 13.58 63.87
N ARG A 236 6.73 12.78 64.94
CA ARG A 236 5.56 12.67 65.85
C ARG A 236 5.32 13.96 66.65
N LEU A 237 6.36 14.75 66.92
CA LEU A 237 6.25 16.06 67.56
C LEU A 237 5.86 17.16 66.56
N TYR A 238 6.25 17.05 65.29
CA TYR A 238 5.91 18.00 64.24
C TYR A 238 5.13 17.34 63.09
N PRO A 239 3.93 16.80 63.37
CA PRO A 239 3.14 16.08 62.37
C PRO A 239 2.72 16.97 61.19
N ILE A 240 2.38 18.24 61.42
CA ILE A 240 1.93 19.13 60.34
C ILE A 240 3.10 19.44 59.41
N MET A 241 4.25 19.82 59.97
CA MET A 241 5.47 20.05 59.19
C MET A 241 5.90 18.81 58.40
N THR A 242 5.88 17.64 59.03
CA THR A 242 6.22 16.37 58.35
C THR A 242 5.27 16.09 57.19
N ASP A 243 3.96 16.28 57.39
CA ASP A 243 2.96 16.11 56.34
C ASP A 243 3.17 17.10 55.19
N CYS A 244 3.44 18.38 55.48
CA CYS A 244 3.71 19.38 54.45
C CYS A 244 4.93 18.99 53.61
N ILE A 245 6.04 18.59 54.25
CA ILE A 245 7.25 18.17 53.53
C ILE A 245 6.98 16.94 52.67
N PHE A 246 6.24 15.96 53.19
CA PHE A 246 5.84 14.77 52.44
C PHE A 246 5.04 15.13 51.18
N PHE A 247 4.00 15.95 51.31
CA PHE A 247 3.17 16.35 50.17
C PHE A 247 3.91 17.23 49.17
N ARG A 248 4.91 18.01 49.61
CA ARG A 248 5.80 18.76 48.73
C ARG A 248 6.72 17.85 47.92
N SER A 249 7.38 16.89 48.56
CA SER A 249 8.18 15.87 47.86
C SER A 249 7.30 15.10 46.86
N LYS A 250 6.13 14.62 47.29
CA LYS A 250 5.19 13.91 46.41
C LYS A 250 4.81 14.74 45.18
N ALA A 251 4.41 16.00 45.38
CA ALA A 251 4.00 16.87 44.28
C ALA A 251 5.15 17.17 43.30
N PHE A 252 6.38 17.31 43.80
CA PHE A 252 7.56 17.45 42.95
C PHE A 252 7.74 16.22 42.03
N TRP A 253 7.61 15.00 42.59
CA TRP A 253 7.71 13.77 41.81
C TRP A 253 6.57 13.60 40.80
N GLU A 254 5.34 13.99 41.17
CA GLU A 254 4.20 14.02 40.25
C GLU A 254 4.42 15.00 39.09
N GLU A 255 4.93 16.19 39.38
CA GLU A 255 5.27 17.19 38.36
C GLU A 255 6.36 16.68 37.41
N GLU A 256 7.43 16.08 37.95
CA GLU A 256 8.52 15.52 37.16
C GLU A 256 8.04 14.35 36.28
N GLN A 257 7.13 13.53 36.78
CA GLN A 257 6.50 12.47 35.99
C GLN A 257 5.64 13.05 34.86
N LEU A 258 4.79 14.05 35.15
CA LEU A 258 4.00 14.77 34.14
C LEU A 258 4.90 15.39 33.06
N ARG A 259 6.01 16.01 33.43
CA ARG A 259 6.98 16.58 32.48
C ARG A 259 7.60 15.50 31.58
N LYS A 260 7.97 14.35 32.12
CA LYS A 260 8.48 13.21 31.35
C LYS A 260 7.42 12.67 30.39
N ASP A 261 6.18 12.56 30.84
CA ASP A 261 5.06 12.11 30.02
C ASP A 261 4.76 13.10 28.89
N ILE A 262 4.82 14.42 29.14
CA ILE A 262 4.72 15.46 28.11
C ILE A 262 5.85 15.34 27.09
N GLN A 263 7.10 15.15 27.55
CA GLN A 263 8.23 14.97 26.64
C GLN A 263 8.05 13.72 25.77
N GLY A 264 7.60 12.61 26.36
CA GLY A 264 7.30 11.39 25.61
C GLY A 264 6.22 11.59 24.54
N GLU A 265 5.17 12.37 24.83
CA GLU A 265 4.16 12.72 23.83
C GLU A 265 4.67 13.71 22.77
N ARG A 266 5.54 14.65 23.13
CA ARG A 266 6.20 15.56 22.16
C ARG A 266 7.08 14.79 21.19
N ASP A 267 7.88 13.86 21.68
CA ASP A 267 8.69 12.97 20.82
C ASP A 267 7.78 12.10 19.93
N ALA A 268 6.61 11.69 20.43
CA ALA A 268 5.62 10.95 19.64
C ALA A 268 4.95 11.82 18.56
N TYR A 269 4.65 13.08 18.88
CA TYR A 269 4.16 14.07 17.93
C TYR A 269 5.19 14.31 16.81
N GLU A 270 6.47 14.50 17.14
CA GLU A 270 7.54 14.71 16.14
C GLU A 270 7.68 13.49 15.21
N ARG A 271 7.58 12.26 15.73
CA ARG A 271 7.54 11.05 14.90
C ARG A 271 6.31 11.00 13.99
N ALA A 272 5.15 11.43 14.48
CA ALA A 272 3.93 11.51 13.68
C ALA A 272 4.04 12.58 12.58
N GLU A 273 4.70 13.70 12.87
CA GLU A 273 4.95 14.78 11.91
C GLU A 273 5.84 14.29 10.75
N VAL A 274 6.94 13.61 11.08
CA VAL A 274 7.80 12.93 10.08
C VAL A 274 7.00 11.93 9.23
N THR A 275 6.06 11.21 9.84
CA THR A 275 5.19 10.27 9.11
C THR A 275 4.28 11.01 8.12
N VAL A 276 3.69 12.14 8.51
CA VAL A 276 2.90 13.00 7.61
C VAL A 276 3.74 13.50 6.45
N GLU A 277 4.98 13.95 6.71
CA GLU A 277 5.89 14.38 5.64
C GLU A 277 6.20 13.24 4.67
N GLN A 278 6.51 12.04 5.17
CA GLN A 278 6.80 10.87 4.34
C GLN A 278 5.59 10.47 3.48
N SER A 279 4.39 10.42 4.06
CA SER A 279 3.16 10.13 3.31
C SER A 279 2.87 11.20 2.27
N THR A 280 3.13 12.47 2.57
CA THR A 280 2.94 13.58 1.62
C THR A 280 3.91 13.47 0.44
N ARG A 281 5.20 13.22 0.68
CA ARG A 281 6.19 12.99 -0.39
C ARG A 281 5.83 11.79 -1.27
N ALA A 282 5.28 10.73 -0.66
CA ALA A 282 4.81 9.56 -1.39
C ALA A 282 3.58 9.87 -2.26
N LEU A 283 2.68 10.73 -1.79
CA LEU A 283 1.57 11.25 -2.59
C LEU A 283 2.10 12.07 -3.78
N ASP A 284 3.02 13.02 -3.56
CA ASP A 284 3.61 13.83 -4.64
C ASP A 284 4.26 12.95 -5.73
N THR A 285 4.94 11.88 -5.31
CA THR A 285 5.55 10.91 -6.23
C THR A 285 4.47 10.18 -7.05
N ALA A 286 3.40 9.72 -6.40
CA ALA A 286 2.29 9.06 -7.10
C ALA A 286 1.56 10.01 -8.06
N GLU A 287 1.41 11.28 -7.72
CA GLU A 287 0.85 12.30 -8.61
C GLU A 287 1.76 12.54 -9.83
N SER A 288 3.08 12.59 -9.63
CA SER A 288 4.04 12.66 -10.73
C SER A 288 3.94 11.44 -11.65
N ASP A 289 3.77 10.23 -11.11
CA ASP A 289 3.58 9.01 -11.91
C ASP A 289 2.32 9.10 -12.80
N VAL A 290 1.23 9.69 -12.29
CA VAL A 290 0.02 9.94 -13.10
C VAL A 290 0.33 10.86 -14.28
N VAL A 291 1.11 11.93 -14.07
CA VAL A 291 1.49 12.85 -15.14
C VAL A 291 2.34 12.14 -16.20
N VAL A 292 3.30 11.33 -15.78
CA VAL A 292 4.14 10.53 -16.71
C VAL A 292 3.29 9.54 -17.51
N ALA A 293 2.38 8.82 -16.84
CA ALA A 293 1.48 7.88 -17.52
C ALA A 293 0.56 8.60 -18.52
N GLN A 294 0.01 9.77 -18.16
CA GLN A 294 -0.81 10.57 -19.06
C GLN A 294 -0.02 11.08 -20.28
N SER A 295 1.24 11.47 -20.10
CA SER A 295 2.10 11.87 -21.21
C SER A 295 2.35 10.72 -22.19
N SER A 296 2.51 9.50 -21.67
CA SER A 296 2.68 8.29 -22.49
C SER A 296 1.41 7.96 -23.29
N VAL A 297 0.23 8.12 -22.69
CA VAL A 297 -1.06 7.95 -23.39
C VAL A 297 -1.20 8.97 -24.51
N ARG A 298 -0.90 10.25 -24.26
CA ARG A 298 -0.97 11.30 -25.29
C ARG A 298 -0.08 10.97 -26.48
N HIS A 299 1.14 10.48 -26.23
CA HIS A 299 2.05 10.10 -27.30
C HIS A 299 1.52 8.90 -28.10
N ALA A 300 0.96 7.89 -27.42
CA ALA A 300 0.33 6.75 -28.08
C ALA A 300 -0.92 7.14 -28.89
N ASP A 301 -1.71 8.11 -28.42
CA ASP A 301 -2.86 8.67 -29.14
C ASP A 301 -2.44 9.40 -30.42
N GLU A 302 -1.40 10.23 -30.34
CA GLU A 302 -0.82 10.91 -31.50
C GLU A 302 -0.33 9.90 -32.54
N GLU A 303 0.41 8.89 -32.09
CA GLU A 303 0.90 7.79 -32.92
C GLU A 303 -0.21 6.99 -33.60
N LEU A 304 -1.31 6.71 -32.89
CA LEU A 304 -2.47 6.01 -33.43
C LEU A 304 -3.20 6.89 -34.45
N ARG A 305 -3.35 8.18 -34.16
CA ARG A 305 -3.98 9.15 -35.05
C ARG A 305 -3.23 9.26 -36.37
N ASP A 306 -1.91 9.43 -36.31
CA ASP A 306 -1.05 9.52 -37.50
C ASP A 306 -1.18 8.27 -38.38
N ARG A 307 -1.19 7.08 -37.78
CA ARG A 307 -1.37 5.81 -38.52
C ARG A 307 -2.77 5.68 -39.11
N THR A 308 -3.79 6.10 -38.37
CA THR A 308 -5.18 6.09 -38.84
C THR A 308 -5.37 7.04 -40.01
N ASP A 309 -4.74 8.21 -39.98
CA ASP A 309 -4.78 9.17 -41.07
C ASP A 309 -4.04 8.64 -42.32
N ARG A 310 -2.87 7.99 -42.14
CA ARG A 310 -2.18 7.27 -43.25
C ARG A 310 -3.02 6.15 -43.85
N MET A 311 -3.75 5.38 -43.03
CA MET A 311 -4.68 4.36 -43.55
C MET A 311 -5.80 4.98 -44.38
N ARG A 312 -6.31 6.16 -43.98
CA ARG A 312 -7.34 6.89 -44.74
C ARG A 312 -6.80 7.37 -46.09
N GLU A 313 -5.56 7.87 -46.12
CA GLU A 313 -4.88 8.24 -47.37
C GLU A 313 -4.66 7.02 -48.27
N LEU A 314 -4.15 5.92 -47.72
CA LEU A 314 -3.96 4.68 -48.47
C LEU A 314 -5.28 4.13 -49.03
N ALA A 315 -6.38 4.22 -48.27
CA ALA A 315 -7.70 3.79 -48.77
C ALA A 315 -8.11 4.58 -50.01
N LYS A 316 -7.79 5.87 -50.07
CA LYS A 316 -8.01 6.71 -51.25
C LYS A 316 -7.12 6.26 -52.42
N ASP A 317 -5.85 5.97 -52.16
CA ASP A 317 -4.92 5.47 -53.20
C ASP A 317 -5.35 4.11 -53.75
N VAL A 318 -5.87 3.22 -52.89
CA VAL A 318 -6.44 1.93 -53.31
C VAL A 318 -7.67 2.13 -54.19
N ASP A 319 -8.56 3.06 -53.85
CA ASP A 319 -9.73 3.37 -54.67
C ASP A 319 -9.33 3.95 -56.03
N ASP A 320 -8.32 4.82 -56.07
CA ASP A 320 -7.81 5.38 -57.33
C ASP A 320 -7.09 4.32 -58.18
N ALA A 321 -6.31 3.41 -57.56
CA ALA A 321 -5.71 2.27 -58.24
C ALA A 321 -6.76 1.28 -58.77
N ARG A 322 -7.89 1.07 -58.05
CA ARG A 322 -9.02 0.27 -58.54
C ARG A 322 -9.65 0.89 -59.78
N LYS A 323 -9.89 2.21 -59.77
CA LYS A 323 -10.41 2.93 -60.93
C LYS A 323 -9.46 2.80 -62.13
N GLU A 324 -8.15 2.86 -61.90
CA GLU A 324 -7.15 2.71 -62.95
C GLU A 324 -7.10 1.29 -63.52
N LYS A 325 -7.19 0.25 -62.67
CA LYS A 325 -7.35 -1.14 -63.13
C LYS A 325 -8.59 -1.30 -64.00
N ASP A 326 -9.72 -0.73 -63.58
CA ASP A 326 -10.96 -0.81 -64.35
C ASP A 326 -10.89 -0.03 -65.68
N ARG A 327 -10.06 1.01 -65.78
CA ARG A 327 -9.75 1.68 -67.05
C ARG A 327 -8.87 0.80 -67.94
N ALA A 328 -7.80 0.23 -67.39
CA ALA A 328 -6.90 -0.67 -68.12
C ALA A 328 -7.63 -1.92 -68.65
N LEU A 329 -8.56 -2.49 -67.88
CA LEU A 329 -9.39 -3.61 -68.32
C LEU A 329 -10.35 -3.23 -69.47
N ARG A 330 -10.91 -2.02 -69.43
CA ARG A 330 -11.74 -1.50 -70.53
C ARG A 330 -10.90 -1.30 -71.80
N ASP A 331 -9.75 -0.64 -71.68
CA ASP A 331 -8.82 -0.44 -72.81
C ASP A 331 -8.34 -1.77 -73.40
N LYS A 332 -8.04 -2.76 -72.55
CA LYS A 332 -7.74 -4.13 -73.00
C LYS A 332 -8.88 -4.74 -73.80
N LYS A 333 -10.11 -4.69 -73.26
CA LYS A 333 -11.29 -5.23 -73.94
C LYS A 333 -11.54 -4.55 -75.29
N ASP A 334 -11.36 -3.23 -75.35
CA ASP A 334 -11.51 -2.47 -76.58
C ASP A 334 -10.44 -2.86 -77.61
N ARG A 335 -9.18 -3.03 -77.19
CA ARG A 335 -8.09 -3.50 -78.09
C ARG A 335 -8.24 -4.96 -78.51
N GLU A 336 -8.76 -5.84 -77.66
CA GLU A 336 -9.13 -7.21 -78.03
C GLU A 336 -10.23 -7.21 -79.10
N GLY A 337 -11.23 -6.32 -78.96
CA GLY A 337 -12.25 -6.09 -79.99
C GLY A 337 -11.66 -5.63 -81.33
N VAL A 338 -10.73 -4.67 -81.30
CA VAL A 338 -10.02 -4.24 -82.52
C VAL A 338 -9.22 -5.37 -83.15
N LEU A 339 -8.58 -6.23 -82.35
CA LEU A 339 -7.86 -7.41 -82.84
C LEU A 339 -8.79 -8.45 -83.46
N THR A 340 -9.96 -8.71 -82.86
CA THR A 340 -10.95 -9.63 -83.43
C THR A 340 -11.47 -9.10 -84.77
N ASP A 341 -11.79 -7.82 -84.84
CA ASP A 341 -12.25 -7.18 -86.09
C ASP A 341 -11.16 -7.22 -87.16
N ALA A 342 -9.89 -6.97 -86.79
CA ALA A 342 -8.77 -7.05 -87.71
C ALA A 342 -8.55 -8.47 -88.25
N ARG A 343 -8.71 -9.50 -87.40
CA ARG A 343 -8.62 -10.92 -87.81
C ARG A 343 -9.79 -11.35 -88.70
N GLU A 344 -10.99 -10.85 -88.43
CA GLU A 344 -12.15 -11.09 -89.31
C GLU A 344 -11.95 -10.43 -90.68
N ARG A 345 -11.51 -9.16 -90.72
CA ARG A 345 -11.15 -8.47 -91.97
C ARG A 345 -10.05 -9.18 -92.74
N GLU A 346 -9.00 -9.68 -92.06
CA GLU A 346 -7.93 -10.46 -92.70
C GLU A 346 -8.48 -11.75 -93.32
N LYS A 347 -9.36 -12.45 -92.60
CA LYS A 347 -10.00 -13.69 -93.08
C LYS A 347 -10.93 -13.43 -94.26
N GLU A 348 -11.70 -12.35 -94.23
CA GLU A 348 -12.61 -11.92 -95.31
C GLU A 348 -11.82 -11.50 -96.55
N ALA A 349 -10.81 -10.63 -96.40
CA ALA A 349 -9.93 -10.21 -97.49
C ALA A 349 -9.17 -11.40 -98.12
N ARG A 350 -8.70 -12.36 -97.32
CA ARG A 350 -8.09 -13.60 -97.86
C ARG A 350 -9.08 -14.45 -98.64
N ARG A 351 -10.34 -14.52 -98.19
CA ARG A 351 -11.38 -15.28 -98.88
C ARG A 351 -11.75 -14.60 -100.20
N GLU A 352 -11.92 -13.28 -100.20
CA GLU A 352 -12.17 -12.48 -101.40
C GLU A 352 -11.02 -12.59 -102.39
N LEU A 353 -9.77 -12.48 -101.94
CA LEU A 353 -8.59 -12.72 -102.78
C LEU A 353 -8.60 -14.12 -103.41
N GLN A 354 -8.94 -15.15 -102.63
CA GLN A 354 -9.00 -16.53 -103.12
C GLN A 354 -10.11 -16.73 -104.16
N ASP A 355 -11.27 -16.11 -103.96
CA ASP A 355 -12.39 -16.19 -104.89
C ASP A 355 -12.10 -15.37 -106.18
N MET A 356 -11.48 -14.18 -106.05
CA MET A 356 -11.01 -13.37 -107.19
C MET A 356 -9.93 -14.08 -108.00
N ALA A 357 -8.96 -14.73 -107.35
CA ALA A 357 -7.93 -15.53 -108.03
C ALA A 357 -8.55 -16.71 -108.81
N ARG A 358 -9.56 -17.38 -108.24
CA ARG A 358 -10.32 -18.43 -108.94
C ARG A 358 -11.07 -17.91 -110.15
N ASP A 359 -11.63 -16.71 -110.06
CA ASP A 359 -12.35 -16.08 -111.16
C ASP A 359 -11.40 -15.56 -112.25
N CYS A 360 -10.24 -15.01 -111.87
CA CYS A 360 -9.12 -14.72 -112.78
C CYS A 360 -8.69 -15.98 -113.54
N ASP A 361 -8.45 -17.09 -112.84
CA ASP A 361 -8.10 -18.39 -113.45
C ASP A 361 -9.18 -18.89 -114.44
N LYS A 362 -10.46 -18.70 -114.12
CA LYS A 362 -11.58 -19.07 -115.02
C LYS A 362 -11.61 -18.17 -116.25
N LEU A 363 -11.41 -16.87 -116.09
CA LEU A 363 -11.38 -15.90 -117.18
C LEU A 363 -10.15 -16.11 -118.07
N ASP A 364 -8.98 -16.42 -117.51
CA ASP A 364 -7.78 -16.79 -118.27
C ASP A 364 -7.99 -18.07 -119.07
N ARG A 365 -8.63 -19.10 -118.49
CA ARG A 365 -9.01 -20.32 -119.23
C ARG A 365 -10.00 -20.01 -120.36
N ARG A 366 -10.94 -19.10 -120.14
CA ARG A 366 -11.92 -18.66 -121.14
C ARG A 366 -11.26 -17.84 -122.25
N ALA A 367 -10.36 -16.92 -121.92
CA ALA A 367 -9.56 -16.15 -122.88
C ALA A 367 -8.65 -17.07 -123.70
N ALA A 368 -8.00 -18.05 -123.08
CA ALA A 368 -7.19 -19.05 -123.76
C ALA A 368 -8.02 -19.95 -124.70
N ALA A 369 -9.22 -20.38 -124.28
CA ALA A 369 -10.14 -21.16 -125.12
C ALA A 369 -10.64 -20.35 -126.32
N LEU A 370 -11.10 -19.11 -126.11
CA LEU A 370 -11.56 -18.22 -127.18
C LEU A 370 -10.41 -17.80 -128.12
N GLY A 371 -9.19 -17.65 -127.59
CA GLY A 371 -7.98 -17.44 -128.40
C GLY A 371 -7.61 -18.65 -129.25
N SER A 372 -7.80 -19.86 -128.73
CA SER A 372 -7.66 -21.10 -129.50
C SER A 372 -8.76 -21.24 -130.56
N ASP A 373 -9.99 -20.81 -130.26
CA ASP A 373 -11.11 -20.80 -131.22
C ASP A 373 -10.89 -19.76 -132.34
N ALA A 374 -10.30 -18.61 -132.03
CA ALA A 374 -9.85 -17.62 -133.02
C ALA A 374 -8.74 -18.20 -133.92
N ALA A 375 -7.74 -18.87 -133.35
CA ALA A 375 -6.68 -19.54 -134.12
C ALA A 375 -7.20 -20.72 -134.97
N ALA A 376 -8.16 -21.49 -134.46
CA ALA A 376 -8.82 -22.56 -135.20
C ALA A 376 -9.74 -22.04 -136.33
N ALA A 377 -10.30 -20.84 -136.18
CA ALA A 377 -11.00 -20.15 -137.27
C ALA A 377 -10.03 -19.69 -138.37
N ASP A 378 -8.82 -19.25 -138.01
CA ASP A 378 -7.75 -18.89 -138.97
C ASP A 378 -7.21 -20.09 -139.75
N ASP A 379 -7.12 -21.29 -139.15
CA ASP A 379 -6.73 -22.51 -139.90
C ASP A 379 -7.83 -22.98 -140.88
N LYS A 380 -9.10 -22.69 -140.59
CA LYS A 380 -10.23 -22.90 -141.53
C LYS A 380 -10.21 -21.93 -142.73
N VAL A 381 -9.53 -20.80 -142.63
CA VAL A 381 -9.34 -19.84 -143.73
C VAL A 381 -8.30 -20.35 -144.76
N ARG A 382 -7.46 -21.32 -144.40
CA ARG A 382 -6.36 -21.80 -145.26
C ARG A 382 -6.74 -22.89 -146.27
N GLN A 383 -7.92 -23.52 -146.16
CA GLN A 383 -8.25 -24.71 -146.95
C GLN A 383 -9.46 -24.61 -147.91
N LEU A 384 -10.31 -23.57 -147.88
CA LEU A 384 -11.52 -23.56 -148.72
C LEU A 384 -11.74 -22.20 -149.42
N GLN A 385 -11.45 -22.17 -150.72
CA GLN A 385 -11.89 -21.10 -151.62
C GLN A 385 -13.38 -21.30 -152.00
N LYS A 386 -14.13 -20.18 -151.96
CA LYS A 386 -15.45 -19.95 -152.58
C LYS A 386 -16.74 -20.14 -151.75
N ALA A 387 -16.72 -19.69 -150.49
CA ALA A 387 -17.93 -19.22 -149.79
C ALA A 387 -17.55 -18.15 -148.73
N LEU A 388 -17.27 -16.92 -149.20
CA LEU A 388 -16.60 -15.86 -148.44
C LEU A 388 -17.53 -14.68 -148.15
N GLU A 389 -18.45 -14.81 -147.19
CA GLU A 389 -19.09 -13.65 -146.54
C GLU A 389 -19.70 -13.98 -145.16
N GLU A 390 -20.14 -15.23 -144.93
CA GLU A 390 -20.61 -15.68 -143.61
C GLU A 390 -19.44 -16.05 -142.66
N ALA A 391 -18.33 -16.58 -143.20
CA ALA A 391 -17.13 -16.95 -142.43
C ALA A 391 -16.34 -15.74 -141.91
N LYS A 392 -16.30 -14.62 -142.66
CA LYS A 392 -15.65 -13.37 -142.21
C LYS A 392 -16.40 -12.75 -141.03
N ARG A 393 -17.74 -12.69 -141.08
CA ARG A 393 -18.54 -12.23 -139.94
C ARG A 393 -18.40 -13.14 -138.71
N ALA A 394 -18.10 -14.43 -138.89
CA ALA A 394 -17.82 -15.34 -137.79
C ALA A 394 -16.42 -15.13 -137.20
N ALA A 395 -15.39 -14.92 -138.02
CA ALA A 395 -14.03 -14.59 -137.57
C ALA A 395 -13.96 -13.23 -136.88
N ASP A 396 -14.59 -12.19 -137.43
CA ASP A 396 -14.63 -10.86 -136.81
C ASP A 396 -15.37 -10.88 -135.46
N ARG A 397 -16.46 -11.68 -135.34
CA ARG A 397 -17.15 -11.89 -134.06
C ARG A 397 -16.30 -12.68 -133.06
N ALA A 398 -15.51 -13.65 -133.52
CA ALA A 398 -14.61 -14.42 -132.67
C ALA A 398 -13.42 -13.57 -132.19
N HIS A 399 -12.84 -12.73 -133.06
CA HIS A 399 -11.80 -11.77 -132.69
C HIS A 399 -12.32 -10.71 -131.72
N GLN A 400 -13.47 -10.11 -131.98
CA GLN A 400 -14.06 -9.14 -131.04
C GLN A 400 -14.42 -9.78 -129.70
N ALA A 401 -14.91 -11.03 -129.69
CA ALA A 401 -15.17 -11.76 -128.45
C ALA A 401 -13.88 -12.14 -127.72
N ALA A 402 -12.79 -12.47 -128.43
CA ALA A 402 -11.49 -12.76 -127.85
C ALA A 402 -10.82 -11.49 -127.29
N GLU A 403 -10.85 -10.37 -128.01
CA GLU A 403 -10.36 -9.07 -127.54
C GLU A 403 -11.14 -8.57 -126.32
N GLN A 404 -12.48 -8.73 -126.32
CA GLN A 404 -13.30 -8.45 -125.16
C GLN A 404 -12.96 -9.37 -123.98
N ALA A 405 -12.76 -10.67 -124.20
CA ALA A 405 -12.39 -11.61 -123.14
C ALA A 405 -10.99 -11.34 -122.57
N VAL A 406 -10.03 -10.90 -123.40
CA VAL A 406 -8.69 -10.49 -122.95
C VAL A 406 -8.77 -9.19 -122.14
N ALA A 407 -9.54 -8.19 -122.60
CA ALA A 407 -9.76 -6.95 -121.87
C ALA A 407 -10.47 -7.18 -120.51
N GLU A 408 -11.43 -8.10 -120.46
CA GLU A 408 -12.09 -8.54 -119.23
C GLU A 408 -11.12 -9.27 -118.28
N ALA A 409 -10.20 -10.10 -118.81
CA ALA A 409 -9.17 -10.78 -118.02
C ALA A 409 -8.12 -9.81 -117.47
N ASP A 410 -7.69 -8.82 -118.26
CA ASP A 410 -6.75 -7.78 -117.82
C ASP A 410 -7.35 -6.87 -116.73
N LEU A 411 -8.63 -6.50 -116.86
CA LEU A 411 -9.37 -5.80 -115.82
C LEU A 411 -9.55 -6.64 -114.55
N ALA A 412 -9.73 -7.96 -114.67
CA ALA A 412 -9.80 -8.86 -113.54
C ALA A 412 -8.45 -8.97 -112.82
N LYS A 413 -7.33 -8.98 -113.55
CA LYS A 413 -5.96 -8.99 -112.99
C LYS A 413 -5.63 -7.72 -112.22
N GLU A 414 -6.01 -6.54 -112.73
CA GLU A 414 -5.81 -5.30 -111.97
C GLU A 414 -6.67 -5.27 -110.70
N ARG A 415 -7.91 -5.78 -110.74
CA ARG A 415 -8.74 -5.96 -109.53
C ARG A 415 -8.16 -6.96 -108.54
N GLU A 416 -7.60 -8.07 -109.00
CA GLU A 416 -6.92 -9.06 -108.16
C GLU A 416 -5.67 -8.45 -107.50
N LYS A 417 -4.91 -7.63 -108.23
CA LYS A 417 -3.71 -6.95 -107.74
C LYS A 417 -4.06 -5.87 -106.71
N ASP A 418 -5.12 -5.09 -106.93
CA ASP A 418 -5.63 -4.12 -105.95
C ASP A 418 -6.12 -4.86 -104.69
N ALA A 419 -6.87 -5.95 -104.84
CA ALA A 419 -7.29 -6.81 -103.72
C ALA A 419 -6.09 -7.45 -102.98
N ALA A 420 -5.00 -7.79 -103.68
CA ALA A 420 -3.77 -8.29 -103.09
C ALA A 420 -3.04 -7.24 -102.25
N LEU A 421 -3.01 -5.99 -102.71
CA LEU A 421 -2.44 -4.87 -101.96
C LEU A 421 -3.26 -4.56 -100.71
N GLU A 422 -4.58 -4.61 -100.81
CA GLU A 422 -5.49 -4.42 -99.68
C GLU A 422 -5.37 -5.58 -98.66
N ALA A 423 -5.27 -6.82 -99.12
CA ALA A 423 -5.02 -7.98 -98.27
C ALA A 423 -3.64 -7.93 -97.56
N ASP A 424 -2.57 -7.48 -98.23
CA ASP A 424 -1.25 -7.29 -97.59
C ASP A 424 -1.28 -6.16 -96.55
N ALA A 425 -1.98 -5.06 -96.83
CA ALA A 425 -2.16 -3.97 -95.88
C ALA A 425 -2.89 -4.43 -94.61
N ILE A 426 -3.99 -5.17 -94.75
CA ILE A 426 -4.75 -5.75 -93.62
C ILE A 426 -3.90 -6.78 -92.86
N THR A 427 -3.11 -7.60 -93.56
CA THR A 427 -2.20 -8.57 -92.94
C THR A 427 -1.14 -7.89 -92.06
N ARG A 428 -0.70 -6.67 -92.40
CA ARG A 428 0.24 -5.88 -91.57
C ARG A 428 -0.41 -5.21 -90.36
N ASP A 429 -1.72 -5.07 -90.33
CA ASP A 429 -2.43 -4.42 -89.21
C ASP A 429 -2.71 -5.39 -88.05
N VAL A 430 -2.81 -6.70 -88.32
CA VAL A 430 -2.99 -7.73 -87.28
C VAL A 430 -1.84 -7.74 -86.25
N PRO A 431 -0.54 -7.74 -86.64
CA PRO A 431 0.57 -7.67 -85.68
C PRO A 431 0.58 -6.40 -84.82
N LYS A 432 0.17 -5.25 -85.37
CA LYS A 432 0.06 -3.99 -84.62
C LYS A 432 -1.07 -4.05 -83.59
N ALA A 433 -2.21 -4.63 -83.96
CA ALA A 433 -3.32 -4.87 -83.05
C ALA A 433 -2.91 -5.84 -81.93
N GLU A 434 -2.15 -6.90 -82.24
CA GLU A 434 -1.59 -7.82 -81.25
C GLU A 434 -0.61 -7.13 -80.29
N GLU A 435 0.26 -6.25 -80.79
CA GLU A 435 1.15 -5.46 -79.94
C GLU A 435 0.37 -4.50 -79.02
N GLY A 436 -0.71 -3.89 -79.53
CA GLY A 436 -1.63 -3.08 -78.74
C GLY A 436 -2.28 -3.86 -77.60
N VAL A 437 -2.75 -5.08 -77.85
CA VAL A 437 -3.28 -5.98 -76.81
C VAL A 437 -2.20 -6.35 -75.79
N ARG A 438 -0.98 -6.69 -76.23
CA ARG A 438 0.14 -6.99 -75.31
C ARG A 438 0.49 -5.81 -74.41
N LEU A 439 0.43 -4.57 -74.92
CA LEU A 439 0.65 -3.37 -74.11
C LEU A 439 -0.48 -3.18 -73.09
N ALA A 440 -1.74 -3.39 -73.51
CA ALA A 440 -2.88 -3.35 -72.60
C ALA A 440 -2.79 -4.41 -71.50
N ASP A 441 -2.36 -5.63 -71.82
CA ASP A 441 -2.08 -6.70 -70.85
C ASP A 441 -1.03 -6.30 -69.83
N ARG A 442 0.08 -5.69 -70.29
CA ARG A 442 1.12 -5.16 -69.38
C ARG A 442 0.58 -4.08 -68.46
N ASN A 443 -0.26 -3.18 -68.97
CA ASN A 443 -0.88 -2.12 -68.18
C ASN A 443 -1.84 -2.69 -67.12
N VAL A 444 -2.66 -3.69 -67.48
CA VAL A 444 -3.52 -4.41 -66.52
C VAL A 444 -2.67 -5.09 -65.45
N ALA A 445 -1.62 -5.82 -65.84
CA ALA A 445 -0.72 -6.49 -64.90
C ALA A 445 -0.02 -5.50 -63.96
N ALA A 446 0.40 -4.33 -64.46
CA ALA A 446 1.00 -3.28 -63.64
C ALA A 446 -0.01 -2.70 -62.63
N ALA A 447 -1.27 -2.46 -63.05
CA ALA A 447 -2.33 -1.98 -62.16
C ALA A 447 -2.71 -3.03 -61.09
N GLU A 448 -2.74 -4.32 -61.44
CA GLU A 448 -2.95 -5.42 -60.49
C GLU A 448 -1.80 -5.53 -59.48
N GLN A 449 -0.56 -5.38 -59.93
CA GLN A 449 0.60 -5.38 -59.04
C GLN A 449 0.58 -4.18 -58.08
N ALA A 450 0.27 -2.97 -58.58
CA ALA A 450 0.13 -1.79 -57.74
C ALA A 450 -0.95 -1.96 -56.65
N LEU A 451 -2.10 -2.55 -56.99
CA LEU A 451 -3.14 -2.87 -56.01
C LEU A 451 -2.68 -3.87 -54.97
N LYS A 452 -1.89 -4.87 -55.36
CA LYS A 452 -1.32 -5.86 -54.44
C LYS A 452 -0.31 -5.24 -53.49
N ASP A 453 0.52 -4.33 -53.98
CA ASP A 453 1.49 -3.62 -53.16
C ASP A 453 0.80 -2.68 -52.16
N LEU A 454 -0.23 -1.95 -52.58
CA LEU A 454 -1.06 -1.13 -51.69
C LEU A 454 -1.81 -1.98 -50.64
N ASP A 455 -2.32 -3.16 -51.00
CA ASP A 455 -2.95 -4.09 -50.05
C ASP A 455 -1.96 -4.59 -48.98
N ASN A 456 -0.71 -4.89 -49.37
CA ASN A 456 0.34 -5.26 -48.42
C ASN A 456 0.69 -4.11 -47.48
N ILE A 457 0.86 -2.89 -48.01
CA ILE A 457 1.09 -1.68 -47.20
C ILE A 457 -0.08 -1.46 -46.24
N GLY A 458 -1.32 -1.69 -46.69
CA GLY A 458 -2.52 -1.56 -45.86
C GLY A 458 -2.57 -2.56 -44.71
N LYS A 459 -2.17 -3.81 -44.96
CA LYS A 459 -2.04 -4.83 -43.90
C LYS A 459 -0.95 -4.47 -42.88
N ASP A 460 0.16 -3.92 -43.33
CA ASP A 460 1.26 -3.51 -42.46
C ASP A 460 0.85 -2.31 -41.58
N LEU A 461 0.31 -1.25 -42.19
CA LEU A 461 -0.23 -0.10 -41.47
C LEU A 461 -1.36 -0.48 -40.51
N GLY A 462 -2.22 -1.42 -40.91
CA GLY A 462 -3.28 -1.96 -40.04
C GLY A 462 -2.71 -2.63 -38.80
N ARG A 463 -1.69 -3.49 -38.97
CA ARG A 463 -1.00 -4.11 -37.83
C ARG A 463 -0.33 -3.09 -36.92
N GLU A 464 0.34 -2.10 -37.49
CA GLU A 464 0.98 -1.03 -36.71
C GLU A 464 -0.05 -0.17 -35.95
N ALA A 465 -1.19 0.13 -36.57
CA ALA A 465 -2.29 0.86 -35.93
C ALA A 465 -2.90 0.05 -34.78
N ASP A 466 -3.13 -1.25 -34.97
CA ASP A 466 -3.60 -2.15 -33.91
C ASP A 466 -2.61 -2.21 -32.74
N GLU A 467 -1.31 -2.25 -33.01
CA GLU A 467 -0.28 -2.20 -31.97
C GLU A 467 -0.27 -0.86 -31.24
N ALA A 468 -0.39 0.26 -31.95
CA ALA A 468 -0.48 1.59 -31.35
C ALA A 468 -1.73 1.73 -30.46
N ALA A 469 -2.87 1.19 -30.91
CA ALA A 469 -4.11 1.14 -30.13
C ALA A 469 -3.93 0.33 -28.84
N ARG A 470 -3.28 -0.85 -28.90
CA ARG A 470 -2.96 -1.64 -27.71
C ARG A 470 -2.02 -0.90 -26.75
N ARG A 471 -1.05 -0.15 -27.26
CA ARG A 471 -0.16 0.70 -26.43
C ARG A 471 -0.95 1.81 -25.74
N ARG A 472 -1.90 2.45 -26.44
CA ARG A 472 -2.82 3.44 -25.84
C ARG A 472 -3.67 2.81 -24.74
N ASP A 473 -4.34 1.69 -25.01
CA ASP A 473 -5.17 0.98 -24.03
C ASP A 473 -4.38 0.58 -22.78
N ALA A 474 -3.15 0.07 -22.97
CA ALA A 474 -2.24 -0.26 -21.89
C ALA A 474 -1.83 0.98 -21.08
N GLY A 475 -1.57 2.10 -21.76
CA GLY A 475 -1.29 3.39 -21.12
C GLY A 475 -2.48 3.92 -20.33
N GLU A 476 -3.70 3.85 -20.86
CA GLU A 476 -4.93 4.27 -20.17
C GLU A 476 -5.15 3.44 -18.90
N LYS A 477 -4.91 2.13 -18.97
CA LYS A 477 -4.94 1.26 -17.81
C LYS A 477 -3.88 1.66 -16.77
N ALA A 478 -2.65 1.95 -17.21
CA ALA A 478 -1.59 2.42 -16.31
C ALA A 478 -1.94 3.77 -15.65
N VAL A 479 -2.59 4.69 -16.36
CA VAL A 479 -3.13 5.94 -15.79
C VAL A 479 -4.19 5.66 -14.73
N ALA A 480 -5.10 4.71 -14.98
CA ALA A 480 -6.13 4.33 -14.02
C ALA A 480 -5.51 3.75 -12.73
N GLU A 481 -4.55 2.82 -12.87
CA GLU A 481 -3.81 2.24 -11.74
C GLU A 481 -3.01 3.31 -10.98
N ALA A 482 -2.37 4.26 -11.66
CA ALA A 482 -1.65 5.37 -11.03
C ALA A 482 -2.60 6.30 -10.27
N LYS A 483 -3.78 6.62 -10.82
CA LYS A 483 -4.81 7.41 -10.13
C LYS A 483 -5.34 6.68 -8.89
N GLU A 484 -5.56 5.38 -8.98
CA GLU A 484 -5.97 4.58 -7.82
C GLU A 484 -4.91 4.64 -6.71
N LYS A 485 -3.63 4.50 -7.05
CA LYS A 485 -2.52 4.71 -6.09
C LYS A 485 -2.58 6.09 -5.44
N VAL A 486 -2.81 7.16 -6.20
CA VAL A 486 -2.98 8.51 -5.65
C VAL A 486 -4.13 8.54 -4.64
N THR A 487 -5.29 7.95 -4.95
CA THR A 487 -6.42 7.93 -4.00
C THR A 487 -6.09 7.20 -2.69
N VAL A 488 -5.29 6.12 -2.75
CA VAL A 488 -4.81 5.42 -1.56
C VAL A 488 -3.85 6.31 -0.76
N ARG A 489 -2.91 6.98 -1.43
CA ARG A 489 -1.94 7.88 -0.78
C ARG A 489 -2.60 9.09 -0.14
N VAL A 490 -3.64 9.66 -0.76
CA VAL A 490 -4.45 10.73 -0.16
C VAL A 490 -5.04 10.26 1.18
N ARG A 491 -5.64 9.07 1.22
CA ARG A 491 -6.19 8.50 2.47
C ARG A 491 -5.10 8.24 3.53
N GLU A 492 -3.92 7.78 3.12
CA GLU A 492 -2.78 7.60 4.03
C GLU A 492 -2.31 8.95 4.63
N VAL A 493 -2.26 10.01 3.82
CA VAL A 493 -1.93 11.36 4.30
C VAL A 493 -3.01 11.88 5.26
N GLU A 494 -4.28 11.69 4.95
CA GLU A 494 -5.39 12.10 5.82
C GLU A 494 -5.37 11.38 7.17
N THR A 495 -5.14 10.08 7.17
CA THR A 495 -5.04 9.31 8.43
C THR A 495 -3.82 9.71 9.25
N ALA A 496 -2.67 9.94 8.61
CA ALA A 496 -1.47 10.45 9.28
C ALA A 496 -1.70 11.83 9.90
N ARG A 497 -2.36 12.76 9.16
CA ARG A 497 -2.70 14.10 9.67
C ARG A 497 -3.69 14.04 10.83
N SER A 498 -4.69 13.16 10.77
CA SER A 498 -5.63 12.98 11.88
C SER A 498 -4.91 12.49 13.14
N SER A 499 -3.99 11.53 12.99
CA SER A 499 -3.16 11.04 14.11
C SER A 499 -2.28 12.14 14.69
N LEU A 500 -1.67 12.98 13.85
CA LEU A 500 -0.88 14.13 14.28
C LEU A 500 -1.71 15.13 15.10
N LEU A 501 -2.91 15.49 14.63
CA LEU A 501 -3.82 16.39 15.33
C LEU A 501 -4.28 15.82 16.67
N GLU A 502 -4.53 14.51 16.75
CA GLU A 502 -4.85 13.83 18.00
C GLU A 502 -3.71 13.94 19.00
N ARG A 503 -2.46 13.69 18.55
CA ARG A 503 -1.26 13.84 19.40
C ARG A 503 -1.05 15.28 19.86
N GLU A 504 -1.26 16.27 18.99
CA GLU A 504 -1.18 17.68 19.35
C GLU A 504 -2.15 18.03 20.49
N ARG A 505 -3.39 17.51 20.42
CA ARG A 505 -4.40 17.69 21.48
C ARG A 505 -3.97 17.05 22.79
N VAL A 506 -3.40 15.84 22.74
CA VAL A 506 -2.89 15.15 23.94
C VAL A 506 -1.76 15.93 24.60
N VAL A 507 -0.80 16.44 23.80
CA VAL A 507 0.30 17.28 24.32
C VAL A 507 -0.26 18.53 25.01
N LYS A 508 -1.14 19.28 24.32
CA LYS A 508 -1.77 20.49 24.89
C LYS A 508 -2.56 20.19 26.16
N HIS A 509 -3.26 19.06 26.21
CA HIS A 509 -4.02 18.66 27.39
C HIS A 509 -3.09 18.39 28.58
N LYS A 510 -2.02 17.61 28.41
CA LYS A 510 -1.06 17.35 29.48
C LYS A 510 -0.31 18.61 29.92
N GLU A 511 -0.01 19.53 29.00
CA GLU A 511 0.56 20.84 29.34
C GLU A 511 -0.38 21.67 30.21
N ALA A 512 -1.68 21.68 29.90
CA ALA A 512 -2.68 22.32 30.74
C ALA A 512 -2.81 21.66 32.13
N GLU A 513 -2.77 20.32 32.19
CA GLU A 513 -2.74 19.58 33.47
C GLU A 513 -1.53 19.96 34.32
N LEU A 514 -0.36 20.11 33.71
CA LEU A 514 0.87 20.55 34.39
C LEU A 514 0.74 21.98 34.92
N GLU A 515 0.16 22.90 34.15
CA GLU A 515 -0.10 24.27 34.61
C GLU A 515 -1.07 24.30 35.79
N ASP A 516 -2.16 23.54 35.72
CA ASP A 516 -3.15 23.48 36.79
C ASP A 516 -2.58 22.81 38.05
N HIS A 517 -1.78 21.76 37.91
CA HIS A 517 -1.05 21.14 39.03
C HIS A 517 -0.14 22.15 39.73
N ARG A 518 0.62 22.95 38.97
CA ARG A 518 1.46 24.03 39.53
C ARG A 518 0.65 25.09 40.26
N ARG A 519 -0.46 25.55 39.67
CA ARG A 519 -1.35 26.55 40.31
C ARG A 519 -1.91 26.01 41.62
N GLN A 520 -2.40 24.77 41.64
CA GLN A 520 -2.90 24.13 42.85
C GLN A 520 -1.81 23.99 43.91
N ARG A 521 -0.60 23.55 43.51
CA ARG A 521 0.53 23.40 44.41
C ARG A 521 0.98 24.74 45.00
N GLU A 522 0.95 25.83 44.25
CA GLU A 522 1.26 27.17 44.76
C GLU A 522 0.27 27.61 45.85
N LEU A 523 -1.03 27.43 45.61
CA LEU A 523 -2.08 27.72 46.60
C LEU A 523 -1.89 26.91 47.89
N VAL A 524 -1.62 25.61 47.77
CA VAL A 524 -1.38 24.74 48.91
C VAL A 524 -0.11 25.15 49.66
N THR A 525 0.97 25.52 48.95
CA THR A 525 2.22 25.95 49.57
C THR A 525 2.05 27.21 50.43
N GLN A 526 1.22 28.16 49.99
CA GLN A 526 0.90 29.35 50.79
C GLN A 526 0.20 28.97 52.10
N HIS A 527 -0.72 28.02 52.06
CA HIS A 527 -1.45 27.55 53.24
C HIS A 527 -0.56 26.75 54.20
N GLU A 528 0.26 25.83 53.68
CA GLU A 528 1.19 25.01 54.46
C GLU A 528 2.16 25.88 55.27
N ARG A 529 2.66 26.99 54.70
CA ARG A 529 3.51 27.93 55.42
C ARG A 529 2.84 28.44 56.70
N THR A 530 1.57 28.86 56.61
CA THR A 530 0.82 29.35 57.77
C THR A 530 0.61 28.24 58.80
N LEU A 531 0.31 27.01 58.36
CA LEU A 531 0.12 25.87 59.25
C LEU A 531 1.39 25.51 60.03
N ILE A 532 2.55 25.52 59.36
CA ILE A 532 3.83 25.23 60.00
C ILE A 532 4.20 26.31 61.02
N GLU A 533 4.02 27.59 60.68
CA GLU A 533 4.25 28.70 61.62
C GLU A 533 3.36 28.59 62.88
N GLN A 534 2.10 28.16 62.72
CA GLN A 534 1.19 27.89 63.84
C GLN A 534 1.63 26.68 64.68
N GLU A 535 2.07 25.59 64.06
CA GLU A 535 2.57 24.40 64.77
C GLU A 535 3.77 24.75 65.64
N LEU A 536 4.76 25.45 65.08
CA LEU A 536 5.96 25.88 65.81
C LEU A 536 5.59 26.75 67.02
N ARG A 537 4.71 27.74 66.83
CA ARG A 537 4.25 28.61 67.91
C ARG A 537 3.52 27.83 69.02
N LEU A 538 2.65 26.89 68.67
CA LEU A 538 1.94 26.07 69.65
C LEU A 538 2.88 25.15 70.42
N ARG A 539 3.95 24.66 69.78
CA ARG A 539 4.99 23.86 70.43
C ARG A 539 5.79 24.66 71.44
N GLU A 540 6.25 25.86 71.07
CA GLU A 540 6.91 26.76 72.03
C GLU A 540 6.02 27.08 73.25
N GLN A 541 4.73 27.32 73.03
CA GLN A 541 3.78 27.55 74.11
C GLN A 541 3.63 26.32 75.02
N ARG A 542 3.54 25.13 74.43
CA ARG A 542 3.44 23.86 75.16
C ARG A 542 4.69 23.60 75.99
N ASP A 543 5.88 23.80 75.43
CA ASP A 543 7.15 23.62 76.14
C ASP A 543 7.24 24.59 77.34
N SER A 544 6.81 25.84 77.16
CA SER A 544 6.76 26.82 78.26
C SER A 544 5.80 26.39 79.37
N LEU A 545 4.66 25.79 79.02
CA LEU A 545 3.70 25.27 80.00
C LEU A 545 4.25 24.02 80.71
N GLU A 546 4.84 23.07 79.99
CA GLU A 546 5.44 21.86 80.56
C GLU A 546 6.61 22.20 81.52
N GLN A 547 7.41 23.22 81.20
CA GLN A 547 8.45 23.74 82.10
C GLN A 547 7.84 24.35 83.38
N ARG A 548 6.76 25.13 83.26
CA ARG A 548 6.05 25.70 84.43
C ARG A 548 5.43 24.61 85.28
N GLU A 549 4.79 23.62 84.67
CA GLU A 549 4.20 22.47 85.37
C GLU A 549 5.28 21.67 86.11
N THR A 550 6.39 21.36 85.44
CA THR A 550 7.52 20.65 86.06
C THR A 550 8.08 21.41 87.25
N LYS A 551 8.22 22.73 87.12
CA LYS A 551 8.64 23.60 88.21
C LYS A 551 7.63 23.57 89.37
N LEU A 552 6.34 23.73 89.10
CA LEU A 552 5.28 23.67 90.12
C LEU A 552 5.22 22.30 90.80
N MET A 553 5.38 21.20 90.06
CA MET A 553 5.43 19.84 90.60
C MET A 553 6.66 19.62 91.47
N SER A 554 7.81 20.18 91.09
CA SER A 554 9.02 20.14 91.92
C SER A 554 8.85 20.97 93.21
N GLU A 555 8.23 22.16 93.12
CA GLU A 555 7.91 23.00 94.27
C GLU A 555 6.90 22.33 95.20
N ALA A 556 5.87 21.69 94.65
CA ALA A 556 4.89 20.90 95.41
C ALA A 556 5.52 19.68 96.08
N SER A 557 6.39 18.94 95.38
CA SER A 557 7.15 17.81 95.95
C SER A 557 8.08 18.26 97.09
N ASN A 558 8.77 19.38 96.91
CA ASN A 558 9.61 19.99 97.94
C ASN A 558 8.77 20.43 99.15
N PHE A 559 7.59 21.03 98.92
CA PHE A 559 6.67 21.44 99.98
C PHE A 559 6.12 20.25 100.77
N LEU A 560 5.68 19.18 100.09
CA LEU A 560 5.22 17.94 100.74
C LEU A 560 6.34 17.25 101.53
N THR A 561 7.57 17.25 100.99
CA THR A 561 8.75 16.71 101.69
C THR A 561 9.06 17.49 102.96
N ASN A 562 9.01 18.84 102.90
CA ASN A 562 9.21 19.70 104.06
C ASN A 562 8.10 19.51 105.13
N MET A 563 6.84 19.34 104.72
CA MET A 563 5.76 19.00 105.66
C MET A 563 5.98 17.65 106.32
N ARG A 564 6.42 16.63 105.56
CA ARG A 564 6.72 15.29 106.11
C ARG A 564 7.82 15.35 107.16
N GLN A 565 8.90 16.09 106.90
CA GLN A 565 9.99 16.29 107.86
C GLN A 565 9.53 17.01 109.14
N ASN A 566 8.67 18.02 109.02
CA ASN A 566 8.13 18.75 110.17
C ASN A 566 7.17 17.92 111.03
N VAL A 567 6.44 16.95 110.45
CA VAL A 567 5.57 16.02 111.20
C VAL A 567 6.39 14.95 111.92
N THR A 568 7.47 14.45 111.32
CA THR A 568 8.39 13.48 111.97
C THR A 568 9.29 14.11 113.04
N GLY A 569 9.55 15.42 112.98
CA GLY A 569 10.31 16.15 114.01
C GLY A 569 9.53 16.44 115.30
N ARG A 570 8.23 16.11 115.37
CA ARG A 570 7.35 16.39 116.52
C ARG A 570 7.00 15.19 117.40
N SER A 571 7.64 14.04 117.24
CA SER A 571 7.59 12.96 118.24
C SER A 571 8.55 13.27 119.38
N TYR A 572 8.09 14.09 120.33
CA TYR A 572 8.82 14.45 121.54
C TYR A 572 9.09 13.23 122.42
N SER A 573 10.36 13.16 122.85
CA SER A 573 10.89 12.48 124.04
C SER A 573 9.87 12.41 125.18
N ARG A 574 9.57 11.20 125.66
CA ARG A 574 8.83 10.97 126.90
C ARG A 574 9.85 10.80 128.03
N ASP A 575 10.05 11.87 128.78
CA ASP A 575 10.94 11.95 129.94
C ASP A 575 10.39 11.06 131.09
N PRO A 576 11.15 10.09 131.63
CA PRO A 576 10.68 9.21 132.71
C PRO A 576 11.13 9.74 134.07
N SER A 577 10.44 10.74 134.62
CA SER A 577 10.56 11.09 136.05
C SER A 577 9.42 12.02 136.51
N ALA A 578 8.23 11.43 136.72
CA ALA A 578 7.24 11.94 137.66
C ALA A 578 6.27 10.81 138.03
N PHE A 579 6.29 10.45 139.32
CA PHE A 579 5.57 9.40 140.05
C PHE A 579 6.15 7.99 140.06
#